data_AF-A0A0B2UWM5-F1
#
_entry.id   AF-A0A0B2UWM5-F1
#
_cell.length_a   1.000
_cell.length_b   1.000
_cell.length_c   1.000
_cell.angle_alpha   90.00
_cell.angle_beta   90.00
_cell.angle_gamma   90.00
#
_symmetry.space_group_name_H-M   'P 1'
#
loop_
_entity.id
_entity.type
_entity.pdbx_description
1 polymer ?
#
loop_
_entity_poly.entity_id
_entity_poly.type
_entity_poly.pdbx_seq_one_letter_code
_entity_poly.pdbx_strand_id
1 'polypeptide(L)'
;MLSVLALFLICSNLIAFFLGTILNVLVIYLCFRVTNIEINRMRWAIALAAIAELAVCTVLIGLQTGFEEINGFPSIILLGFVVYFPNAIAFCFWESFLLLFVFRLISLPISFLHRYSIICGYEINSLPIFL
;
A
#
# COMPACT_ATOMS: atom_id res chain seq x y z
N MET A 1 -10.22 -17.29 -23.01
CA MET A 1 -10.95 -16.01 -23.18
C MET A 1 -10.93 -15.31 -21.83
N LEU A 2 -10.38 -14.10 -21.71
CA LEU A 2 -10.51 -13.34 -20.47
C LEU A 2 -12.00 -13.08 -20.23
N SER A 3 -12.48 -13.38 -19.03
CA SER A 3 -13.83 -13.01 -18.62
C SER A 3 -13.96 -11.48 -18.57
N VAL A 4 -15.15 -10.95 -18.86
CA VAL A 4 -15.43 -9.50 -18.78
C VAL A 4 -15.07 -8.94 -17.39
N LEU A 5 -15.27 -9.76 -16.35
CA LEU A 5 -14.89 -9.45 -14.97
C LEU A 5 -13.37 -9.25 -14.81
N ALA A 6 -12.56 -10.14 -15.38
CA ALA A 6 -11.10 -10.03 -15.32
C ALA A 6 -10.59 -8.76 -16.02
N LEU A 7 -11.18 -8.40 -17.16
CA LEU A 7 -10.85 -7.15 -17.84
C LEU A 7 -11.17 -5.92 -16.97
N PHE A 8 -12.34 -5.91 -16.32
CA PHE A 8 -12.74 -4.81 -15.44
C PHE A 8 -11.82 -4.68 -14.22
N LEU A 9 -11.43 -5.81 -13.61
CA LEU A 9 -10.46 -5.85 -12.51
C LEU A 9 -9.09 -5.30 -12.92
N ILE A 10 -8.58 -5.69 -14.10
CA ILE A 10 -7.30 -5.19 -14.61
C ILE A 10 -7.37 -3.67 -14.82
N CYS A 11 -8.42 -3.16 -15.48
CA CYS A 11 -8.59 -1.73 -15.68
C CYS A 11 -8.70 -0.96 -14.37
N SER A 12 -9.47 -1.48 -13.41
CA SER A 12 -9.62 -0.87 -12.08
C SER A 12 -8.29 -0.80 -11.34
N ASN A 13 -7.53 -1.89 -11.31
CA ASN A 13 -6.20 -1.95 -10.70
C ASN A 13 -5.21 -0.98 -11.37
N LEU A 14 -5.28 -0.84 -12.70
CA LEU A 14 -4.43 0.07 -13.45
C LEU A 14 -4.74 1.54 -13.11
N ILE A 15 -6.02 1.92 -13.04
CA ILE A 15 -6.44 3.25 -12.59
C ILE A 15 -5.98 3.51 -11.16
N ALA A 16 -6.21 2.55 -10.25
CA ALA A 16 -5.79 2.65 -8.86
C ALA A 16 -4.27 2.82 -8.74
N PHE A 17 -3.49 2.11 -9.57
CA PHE A 17 -2.04 2.26 -9.62
C PHE A 17 -1.61 3.66 -10.03
N PHE A 18 -2.15 4.21 -11.13
CA PHE A 18 -1.79 5.56 -11.58
C PHE A 18 -2.17 6.62 -10.55
N LEU A 19 -3.39 6.54 -10.01
CA LEU A 19 -3.89 7.48 -9.02
C LEU A 19 -3.07 7.41 -7.73
N GLY A 20 -2.81 6.20 -7.23
CA GLY A 20 -1.98 5.97 -6.05
C GLY A 20 -0.54 6.47 -6.24
N THR A 21 0.05 6.24 -7.41
CA THR A 21 1.42 6.70 -7.71
C THR A 21 1.49 8.22 -7.73
N ILE A 22 0.59 8.88 -8.46
CA ILE A 22 0.58 10.34 -8.59
C ILE A 22 0.36 11.01 -7.23
N LEU A 23 -0.62 10.54 -6.46
CA LEU A 23 -0.94 11.13 -5.16
C LEU A 23 0.19 10.94 -4.15
N ASN A 24 0.80 9.76 -4.05
CA ASN A 24 1.89 9.54 -3.10
C ASN A 24 3.17 10.30 -3.49
N VAL A 25 3.48 10.40 -4.78
CA VAL A 25 4.58 11.26 -5.24
C VAL A 25 4.32 12.73 -4.89
N LEU A 26 3.08 13.20 -5.05
CA LEU A 26 2.69 14.55 -4.65
C LEU A 26 2.82 14.78 -3.14
N VAL A 27 2.44 13.80 -2.31
CA VAL A 27 2.62 13.85 -0.85
C VAL A 27 4.10 13.97 -0.49
N ILE A 28 4.96 13.16 -1.08
CA ILE A 28 6.41 13.24 -0.86
C ILE A 28 6.92 14.62 -1.26
N TYR A 29 6.53 15.12 -2.44
CA TYR A 29 6.89 16.46 -2.90
C TYR A 29 6.46 17.57 -1.92
N LEU A 30 5.22 17.52 -1.45
CA LEU A 30 4.68 18.49 -0.49
C LEU A 30 5.39 18.42 0.87
N CYS A 31 5.76 17.23 1.34
CA CYS A 31 6.51 17.06 2.59
C CYS A 31 7.84 17.84 2.61
N PHE A 32 8.49 17.98 1.45
CA PHE A 32 9.75 18.72 1.34
C PHE A 32 9.58 20.19 0.92
N ARG A 33 8.42 20.58 0.37
CA ARG A 33 8.15 21.96 -0.05
C ARG A 33 7.48 22.82 1.02
N VAL A 34 6.63 22.23 1.86
CA VAL A 34 5.83 22.99 2.83
C VAL A 34 6.67 23.33 4.06
N THR A 35 6.62 24.59 4.49
CA THR A 35 7.37 25.13 5.63
C THR A 35 6.60 25.12 6.96
N ASN A 36 5.52 24.35 7.04
CA ASN A 36 4.71 24.23 8.25
C ASN A 36 5.47 23.45 9.34
N ILE A 37 5.51 23.99 10.56
CA ILE A 37 6.24 23.42 11.71
C ILE A 37 5.73 22.02 12.08
N GLU A 38 4.41 21.80 12.05
CA GLU A 38 3.82 20.49 12.38
C GLU A 38 4.22 19.44 11.34
N ILE A 39 4.17 19.80 10.06
CA ILE A 39 4.60 18.93 8.95
C ILE A 39 6.10 18.65 9.04
N ASN A 40 6.92 19.65 9.39
CA ASN A 40 8.35 19.45 9.56
C ASN A 40 8.70 18.45 10.66
N ARG A 41 7.93 18.44 11.76
CA ARG A 41 8.12 17.47 12.85
C ARG A 41 7.80 16.04 12.41
N MET A 42 6.76 15.86 11.59
CA MET A 42 6.28 14.54 11.13
C MET A 42 6.79 14.14 9.73
N ARG A 43 7.65 14.96 9.12
CA ARG A 43 8.02 14.86 7.70
C ARG A 43 8.47 13.47 7.29
N TRP A 44 9.37 12.88 8.07
CA TRP A 44 9.95 11.57 7.78
C TRP A 44 8.91 10.46 7.84
N ALA A 45 8.02 10.48 8.83
CA ALA A 45 6.95 9.50 8.95
C ALA A 45 5.96 9.60 7.79
N ILE A 46 5.58 10.82 7.39
CA ILE A 46 4.67 11.02 6.24
C ILE A 46 5.33 10.59 4.93
N ALA A 47 6.61 10.94 4.75
CA ALA A 47 7.37 10.53 3.56
C ALA A 47 7.54 9.01 3.48
N LEU A 48 7.86 8.35 4.60
CA LEU A 48 8.03 6.91 4.65
C LEU A 48 6.71 6.18 4.42
N ALA A 49 5.61 6.65 5.02
CA ALA A 49 4.27 6.14 4.73
C ALA A 49 3.91 6.24 3.24
N ALA A 50 4.21 7.38 2.59
CA ALA A 50 3.97 7.55 1.16
C ALA A 50 4.87 6.64 0.29
N ILE A 51 6.12 6.40 0.69
CA ILE A 51 7.01 5.44 0.03
C ILE A 51 6.48 4.01 0.18
N ALA A 52 5.98 3.64 1.37
CA ALA A 52 5.38 2.33 1.60
C ALA A 52 4.12 2.14 0.73
N GLU A 53 3.25 3.14 0.62
CA GLU A 53 2.09 3.10 -0.28
C GLU A 53 2.50 3.00 -1.76
N LEU A 54 3.58 3.67 -2.18
CA LEU A 54 4.13 3.46 -3.53
C LEU A 54 4.60 2.02 -3.74
N ALA A 55 5.29 1.43 -2.77
CA ALA A 55 5.71 0.03 -2.83
C ALA A 55 4.49 -0.91 -2.94
N VAL A 56 3.42 -0.63 -2.19
CA VAL A 56 2.14 -1.36 -2.29
C VAL A 56 1.57 -1.26 -3.70
N CYS A 57 1.50 -0.06 -4.27
CA CYS A 57 1.01 0.13 -5.63
C CYS A 57 1.82 -0.69 -6.64
N THR A 58 3.15 -0.69 -6.53
CA THR A 58 4.05 -1.47 -7.39
C THR A 58 3.86 -2.98 -7.24
N VAL A 59 3.71 -3.46 -6.01
CA VAL A 59 3.48 -4.88 -5.76
C VAL A 59 2.09 -5.31 -6.30
N LEU A 60 1.05 -4.53 -6.05
CA LEU A 60 -0.32 -4.83 -6.51
C LEU A 60 -0.44 -4.88 -8.03
N ILE A 61 0.16 -3.92 -8.74
CA ILE A 61 0.13 -3.94 -10.22
C ILE A 61 0.96 -5.09 -10.79
N GLY A 62 2.00 -5.55 -10.06
CA GLY A 62 2.79 -6.70 -10.48
C GLY A 62 2.11 -8.04 -10.23
N LEU A 63 1.43 -8.16 -9.11
CA LEU A 63 0.75 -9.38 -8.68
C LEU A 63 -0.54 -9.60 -9.49
N GLN A 64 -1.37 -8.55 -9.61
CA GLN A 64 -2.74 -8.58 -10.16
C GLN A 64 -3.44 -9.92 -9.89
N THR A 65 -3.94 -10.08 -8.67
CA THR A 65 -4.57 -11.33 -8.25
C THR A 65 -6.03 -11.39 -8.69
N GLY A 66 -6.45 -12.55 -9.18
CA GLY A 66 -7.84 -12.88 -9.49
C GLY A 66 -8.28 -14.12 -8.73
N PHE A 67 -9.58 -14.24 -8.46
CA PHE A 67 -10.19 -15.47 -7.99
C PHE A 67 -10.85 -16.18 -9.17
N GLU A 68 -10.45 -17.41 -9.43
CA GLU A 68 -11.07 -18.26 -10.44
C GLU A 68 -11.22 -19.67 -9.89
N GLU A 69 -12.28 -20.36 -10.31
CA GLU A 69 -12.54 -21.74 -9.91
C GLU A 69 -11.84 -22.68 -10.90
N ILE A 70 -10.79 -23.36 -10.45
CA ILE A 70 -10.07 -24.35 -11.25
C ILE A 70 -10.48 -25.74 -10.73
N ASN A 71 -11.13 -26.54 -11.59
CA ASN A 71 -11.57 -27.90 -11.27
C ASN A 71 -12.47 -28.00 -10.02
N GLY A 72 -13.34 -27.02 -9.77
CA GLY A 72 -14.22 -27.02 -8.59
C GLY A 72 -13.60 -26.43 -7.31
N PHE A 73 -12.34 -25.99 -7.37
CA PHE A 73 -11.65 -25.41 -6.22
C PHE A 73 -11.39 -23.91 -6.44
N PRO A 74 -11.77 -23.05 -5.47
CA PRO A 74 -11.46 -21.62 -5.55
C PRO A 74 -9.95 -21.44 -5.48
N SER A 75 -9.37 -20.94 -6.56
CA SER A 75 -7.94 -20.75 -6.71
C SER A 75 -7.62 -19.27 -6.92
N ILE A 76 -6.52 -18.81 -6.34
CA ILE A 76 -5.99 -17.46 -6.60
C ILE A 76 -5.06 -17.57 -7.79
N ILE A 77 -5.37 -16.84 -8.86
CA ILE A 77 -4.54 -16.78 -10.06
C ILE A 77 -3.79 -15.45 -10.06
N LEU A 78 -2.50 -15.53 -10.36
CA LEU A 78 -1.67 -14.38 -10.69
C LEU A 78 -1.91 -14.01 -12.16
N LEU A 79 -2.35 -12.78 -12.43
CA LEU A 79 -2.62 -12.29 -13.78
C LEU A 79 -1.61 -11.20 -14.20
N GLY A 80 -0.78 -10.73 -13.28
CA GLY A 80 0.13 -9.61 -13.53
C GLY A 80 1.44 -10.00 -14.18
N PHE A 81 2.35 -9.04 -14.33
CA PHE A 81 3.64 -9.29 -14.99
C PHE A 81 4.50 -10.30 -14.23
N VAL A 82 4.24 -10.52 -12.94
CA VAL A 82 4.97 -11.45 -12.09
C VAL A 82 4.86 -12.91 -12.60
N VAL A 83 3.84 -13.23 -13.41
CA VAL A 83 3.67 -14.54 -14.06
C VAL A 83 4.83 -14.87 -15.01
N TYR A 84 5.48 -13.86 -15.59
CA TYR A 84 6.63 -14.05 -16.49
C TYR A 84 7.95 -14.32 -15.76
N PHE A 85 7.95 -14.23 -14.43
CA PHE A 85 9.14 -14.41 -13.61
C PHE A 85 9.18 -15.81 -12.97
N PRO A 86 10.37 -16.31 -12.60
CA PRO A 86 10.51 -17.55 -11.85
C PRO A 86 9.67 -17.53 -10.56
N ASN A 87 9.17 -18.71 -10.15
CA ASN A 87 8.33 -18.89 -8.96
C ASN A 87 8.91 -18.25 -7.69
N ALA A 88 10.24 -18.25 -7.53
CA ALA A 88 10.90 -17.61 -6.39
C ALA A 88 10.62 -16.10 -6.32
N ILE A 89 10.64 -15.40 -7.45
CA ILE A 89 10.34 -13.96 -7.52
C ILE A 89 8.84 -13.72 -7.26
N ALA A 90 7.98 -14.57 -7.82
CA ALA A 90 6.54 -14.48 -7.56
C ALA A 90 6.19 -14.65 -6.08
N PHE A 91 6.86 -15.59 -5.40
CA PHE A 91 6.74 -15.79 -3.97
C PHE A 91 7.21 -14.56 -3.18
N CYS A 92 8.33 -13.94 -3.53
CA CYS A 92 8.78 -12.70 -2.90
C CYS A 92 7.76 -11.56 -3.03
N PHE A 93 7.12 -11.41 -4.20
CA PHE A 93 6.07 -10.41 -4.42
C PHE A 93 4.83 -10.70 -3.56
N TRP A 94 4.44 -11.97 -3.46
CA TRP A 94 3.32 -12.40 -2.62
C TRP A 94 3.57 -12.13 -1.13
N GLU A 95 4.74 -12.53 -0.62
CA GLU A 95 5.12 -12.27 0.78
C GLU A 95 5.22 -10.77 1.09
N SER A 96 5.80 -9.99 0.16
CA SER A 96 5.86 -8.53 0.30
C SER A 96 4.46 -7.91 0.36
N PHE A 97 3.52 -8.39 -0.46
CA PHE A 97 2.13 -7.96 -0.41
C PHE A 97 1.49 -8.25 0.95
N LEU A 98 1.63 -9.47 1.47
CA LEU A 98 1.08 -9.85 2.76
C LEU A 98 1.64 -9.00 3.90
N LEU A 99 2.96 -8.80 3.91
CA LEU A 99 3.64 -7.96 4.89
C LEU A 99 3.10 -6.53 4.86
N LEU A 100 3.01 -5.91 3.68
CA LEU A 100 2.50 -4.55 3.54
C LEU A 100 1.01 -4.45 3.93
N PHE A 101 0.22 -5.47 3.63
CA PHE A 101 -1.18 -5.55 4.03
C PHE A 101 -1.34 -5.58 5.56
N VAL A 102 -0.52 -6.37 6.25
CA VAL A 102 -0.49 -6.41 7.73
C VAL A 102 -0.07 -5.06 8.30
N PHE A 103 0.99 -4.44 7.76
CA PHE A 103 1.41 -3.11 8.20
C PHE A 103 0.29 -2.08 8.06
N ARG A 104 -0.48 -2.12 6.95
CA ARG A 104 -1.61 -1.23 6.73
C ARG A 104 -2.78 -1.48 7.69
N LEU A 105 -3.07 -2.73 8.02
CA LEU A 105 -4.10 -3.06 9.01
C LEU A 105 -3.73 -2.53 10.41
N ILE A 106 -2.44 -2.52 10.75
CA ILE A 106 -1.94 -2.06 12.05
C ILE A 106 -1.77 -0.53 12.09
N SER A 107 -1.41 0.10 10.98
CA SER A 107 -1.17 1.56 10.94
C SER A 107 -2.42 2.39 11.21
N LEU A 108 -3.59 1.90 10.77
CA LEU A 108 -4.88 2.57 10.93
C LEU A 108 -5.32 2.73 12.40
N PRO A 109 -5.38 1.66 13.22
CA PRO A 109 -5.69 1.79 14.65
C PRO A 109 -4.61 2.57 15.42
N ILE A 110 -3.34 2.44 15.07
CA ILE A 110 -2.27 3.23 15.70
C ILE A 110 -2.47 4.72 15.44
N SER A 111 -2.77 5.10 14.20
CA SER A 111 -3.03 6.49 13.83
C SER A 111 -4.25 7.06 14.57
N PHE A 112 -5.29 6.24 14.73
CA PHE A 112 -6.46 6.60 15.54
C PHE A 112 -6.09 6.83 17.01
N LEU A 113 -5.35 5.91 17.63
CA LEU A 113 -4.90 6.04 19.02
C LEU A 113 -4.03 7.27 19.24
N HIS A 114 -3.13 7.57 18.30
CA HIS A 114 -2.28 8.75 18.36
C HIS A 114 -3.09 10.06 18.30
N ARG A 115 -4.10 10.14 17.42
CA ARG A 115 -4.98 11.30 17.37
C ARG A 115 -5.87 11.41 18.62
N TYR A 116 -6.34 10.28 19.13
CA TYR A 116 -7.11 10.21 20.36
C TYR A 116 -6.31 10.71 21.57
N SER A 117 -5.04 10.30 21.71
CA SER A 117 -4.18 10.75 22.83
C SER A 117 -3.94 12.25 22.81
N ILE A 118 -3.76 12.85 21.62
CA ILE A 118 -3.62 14.30 21.45
C ILE A 118 -4.89 15.02 21.92
N ILE A 119 -6.07 14.56 21.49
CA ILE A 119 -7.36 15.17 21.88
C ILE A 119 -7.59 15.08 23.38
N CYS A 120 -7.22 13.95 24.00
CA CYS A 120 -7.35 13.74 25.45
C CYS A 120 -6.26 14.45 26.28
N GLY A 121 -5.33 15.18 25.66
CA GLY A 121 -4.29 15.93 26.38
C GLY A 121 -3.14 15.06 26.93
N TYR A 122 -3.04 13.81 26.52
CA TYR A 122 -1.87 12.98 26.83
C TYR A 122 -0.77 13.30 25.80
N GLU A 123 0.11 14.23 26.14
CA GLU A 123 1.37 14.42 25.39
C GLU A 123 2.24 13.18 25.58
N ILE A 124 2.16 12.26 24.62
CA ILE A 124 3.08 11.13 24.52
C ILE A 124 4.42 11.68 24.03
N ASN A 125 5.24 12.18 24.96
CA ASN A 125 6.57 12.74 24.69
C ASN A 125 7.64 11.66 24.37
N SER A 126 7.27 10.42 24.03
CA SER A 126 8.28 9.34 23.92
C SER A 126 7.96 8.13 23.04
N LEU A 127 6.91 8.10 22.23
CA LEU A 127 6.76 7.00 21.26
C LEU A 127 7.52 7.34 19.98
N PRO A 128 8.66 6.69 19.69
CA PRO A 128 9.28 6.82 18.38
C PRO A 128 8.25 6.34 17.36
N ILE A 129 7.90 7.22 16.45
CA ILE A 129 7.04 6.93 15.32
C ILE A 129 7.79 5.91 14.46
N PHE A 130 7.60 4.63 14.74
CA PHE A 130 7.89 3.54 13.82
C PHE A 130 6.76 3.54 12.79
N LEU A 131 6.91 4.42 11.82
CA LEU A 131 6.45 4.24 10.46
C LEU A 131 7.62 4.68 9.58
#